data_AF-A0A656HC02-F1
#
_entry.id   AF-A0A656HC02-F1
#
_cell.length_a   1.000
_cell.length_b   1.000
_cell.length_c   1.000
_cell.angle_alpha   90.00
_cell.angle_beta   90.00
_cell.angle_gamma   90.00
#
_symmetry.space_group_name_H-M   'P 1'
#
loop_
_entity.id
_entity.type
_entity.pdbx_description
1 polymer ?
#
loop_
_entity_poly.entity_id
_entity_poly.type
_entity_poly.pdbx_seq_one_letter_code
_entity_poly.pdbx_strand_id
1 'polypeptide(L)' 'MFGKKSPKSPPLPDLLQATQAGQVRTAAARRFLEFCQQDYLTHTKADGFDPQVYLDAVKLVLNRLEATRHME' A
#
# COMPACT_ATOMS: atom_id res chain seq x y z
N MET A 1 -14.51 -36.46 -12.35
CA MET A 1 -14.79 -35.18 -11.68
C MET A 1 -13.54 -34.73 -10.93
N PHE A 2 -12.71 -33.84 -11.51
CA PHE A 2 -11.65 -33.16 -10.75
C PHE A 2 -11.46 -31.75 -11.33
N GLY A 3 -12.38 -30.85 -10.96
CA GLY A 3 -12.21 -29.42 -11.21
C GLY A 3 -11.07 -28.90 -10.34
N LYS A 4 -9.92 -28.63 -10.96
CA LYS A 4 -8.82 -27.88 -10.35
C LYS A 4 -9.33 -26.48 -10.01
N LYS A 5 -9.84 -26.31 -8.79
CA LYS A 5 -10.15 -24.99 -8.22
C LYS A 5 -8.80 -24.32 -7.97
N SER A 6 -8.37 -23.49 -8.92
CA SER A 6 -7.24 -22.60 -8.72
C SER A 6 -7.46 -21.80 -7.43
N PRO A 7 -6.48 -21.72 -6.51
CA PRO A 7 -6.59 -20.83 -5.37
C PRO A 7 -6.71 -19.42 -5.94
N LYS A 8 -7.89 -18.84 -5.76
CA LYS A 8 -8.19 -17.47 -6.16
C LYS A 8 -7.34 -16.59 -5.26
N SER A 9 -6.19 -16.12 -5.76
CA SER A 9 -5.35 -15.16 -5.04
C SER A 9 -6.26 -14.06 -4.49
N PRO A 10 -6.15 -13.70 -3.20
CA PRO A 10 -6.93 -12.59 -2.67
C PRO A 10 -6.67 -11.38 -3.57
N PRO A 11 -7.71 -10.56 -3.86
CA PRO A 11 -7.49 -9.32 -4.59
C PRO A 11 -6.41 -8.56 -3.82
N LEU A 12 -5.28 -8.29 -4.47
CA LEU A 12 -4.24 -7.43 -3.92
C LEU A 12 -4.96 -6.18 -3.43
N PRO A 13 -4.91 -5.85 -2.13
CA PRO A 13 -5.56 -4.65 -1.63
C PRO A 13 -5.00 -3.48 -2.43
N ASP A 14 -5.88 -2.80 -3.14
CA ASP A 14 -5.54 -1.68 -3.98
C ASP A 14 -4.93 -0.61 -3.08
N LEU A 15 -3.62 -0.42 -3.18
CA LEU A 15 -2.84 0.42 -2.28
C LEU A 15 -3.41 1.84 -2.26
N LEU A 16 -3.83 2.35 -3.42
CA LEU A 16 -4.50 3.64 -3.57
C LEU A 16 -5.83 3.72 -2.80
N GLN A 17 -6.64 2.67 -2.88
CA GLN A 17 -7.93 2.59 -2.17
C GLN A 17 -7.73 2.42 -0.66
N ALA A 18 -6.72 1.67 -0.24
CA ALA A 18 -6.40 1.42 1.17
C ALA A 18 -5.78 2.63 1.88
N THR A 19 -5.08 3.50 1.15
CA THR A 19 -4.40 4.68 1.70
C THR A 19 -5.14 6.00 1.47
N GLN A 20 -6.39 5.96 1.01
CA GLN A 20 -7.19 7.15 0.66
C GLN A 20 -6.38 8.16 -0.17
N ALA A 21 -5.84 7.73 -1.32
CA ALA A 21 -4.97 8.56 -2.15
C ALA A 21 -5.55 9.93 -2.59
N GLY A 22 -6.87 10.16 -2.43
CA GLY A 22 -7.50 11.47 -2.61
C GLY A 22 -7.25 12.48 -1.47
N GLN A 23 -6.76 12.04 -0.31
CA GLN A 23 -6.51 12.90 0.86
C GLN A 23 -5.05 13.33 1.01
N VAL A 24 -4.11 12.75 0.25
CA VAL A 24 -2.70 13.13 0.33
C VAL A 24 -2.42 14.50 -0.30
N ARG A 25 -2.15 15.48 0.58
CA ARG A 25 -1.98 16.89 0.23
C ARG A 25 -0.53 17.30 0.02
N THR A 26 0.43 16.58 0.60
CA THR A 26 1.86 16.93 0.48
C THR A 26 2.54 16.25 -0.71
N ALA A 27 3.49 16.94 -1.34
CA ALA A 27 4.28 16.38 -2.44
C ALA A 27 5.11 15.17 -2.00
N ALA A 28 5.60 15.16 -0.76
CA ALA A 28 6.33 14.04 -0.17
C ALA A 28 5.45 12.78 -0.04
N ALA A 29 4.23 12.93 0.49
CA ALA A 29 3.33 11.80 0.67
C ALA A 29 2.87 11.22 -0.68
N ARG A 30 2.67 12.06 -1.71
CA ARG A 30 2.38 11.59 -3.08
C ARG A 30 3.52 10.76 -3.67
N ARG A 31 4.76 11.27 -3.62
CA ARG A 31 5.93 10.55 -4.11
C ARG A 31 6.17 9.24 -3.37
N PHE A 32 5.94 9.24 -2.04
CA PHE A 32 6.02 8.02 -1.24
C PHE A 32 4.96 6.99 -1.67
N LEU A 33 3.72 7.43 -1.90
CA LEU A 33 2.66 6.54 -2.39
C LEU A 33 3.00 5.93 -3.76
N GLU A 34 3.52 6.73 -4.69
CA GLU A 34 3.96 6.26 -6.01
C GLU A 34 5.07 5.20 -5.88
N PHE A 35 6.04 5.43 -5.00
CA PHE A 35 7.08 4.45 -4.70
C PHE A 35 6.48 3.14 -4.15
N CYS A 36 5.60 3.22 -3.15
CA CYS A 36 4.98 2.04 -2.53
C CYS A 36 4.14 1.23 -3.53
N GLN A 37 3.48 1.87 -4.50
CA GLN A 37 2.74 1.14 -5.54
C GLN A 37 3.65 0.30 -6.43
N GLN A 38 4.82 0.82 -6.81
CA GLN A 38 5.79 0.08 -7.61
C GLN A 38 6.46 -1.03 -6.79
N ASP A 39 6.85 -0.70 -5.56
CA ASP A 39 7.55 -1.59 -4.63
C ASP A 39 6.67 -2.77 -4.16
N TYR A 40 5.39 -2.52 -3.92
CA TYR A 40 4.43 -3.54 -3.52
C TYR A 40 4.32 -4.66 -4.56
N LEU A 41 4.23 -4.31 -5.85
CA LEU A 41 4.16 -5.31 -6.92
C LEU A 41 5.42 -6.19 -6.99
N THR A 42 6.58 -5.66 -6.62
CA THR A 42 7.82 -6.43 -6.56
C THR A 42 7.94 -7.31 -5.32
N HIS A 43 7.40 -6.87 -4.18
CA HIS A 43 7.53 -7.58 -2.90
C HIS A 43 6.39 -8.54 -2.57
N THR A 44 5.24 -8.44 -3.25
CA THR A 44 4.10 -9.37 -3.07
C THR A 44 4.43 -10.85 -3.31
N LYS A 45 5.54 -11.16 -3.97
CA LYS A 45 6.02 -12.52 -4.24
C LYS A 45 7.11 -12.98 -3.26
N ALA A 46 7.54 -12.12 -2.34
CA ALA A 46 8.56 -12.46 -1.36
C ALA A 46 7.99 -13.38 -0.28
N ASP A 47 8.80 -14.35 0.15
CA ASP A 47 8.45 -15.25 1.25
C ASP A 47 8.32 -14.45 2.56
N GLY A 48 7.25 -14.68 3.31
CA GLY A 48 6.95 -13.92 4.53
C GLY A 48 6.40 -12.51 4.32
N PHE A 49 6.06 -12.12 3.09
CA PHE A 49 5.40 -10.84 2.83
C PHE A 49 3.96 -10.84 3.35
N ASP A 50 3.68 -9.96 4.33
CA ASP A 50 2.34 -9.71 4.81
C ASP A 50 1.80 -8.38 4.23
N PRO A 51 0.79 -8.43 3.35
CA PRO A 51 0.25 -7.22 2.73
C PRO A 51 -0.45 -6.30 3.72
N GLN A 52 -0.98 -6.80 4.84
CA GLN A 52 -1.62 -5.96 5.85
C GLN A 52 -0.57 -5.16 6.62
N VAL A 53 0.54 -5.80 7.00
CA VAL A 53 1.67 -5.13 7.67
C VAL A 53 2.28 -4.05 6.77
N TYR A 54 2.45 -4.36 5.48
CA TYR A 54 2.93 -3.38 4.50
C TYR A 54 1.99 -2.16 4.42
N LEU A 55 0.68 -2.39 4.30
CA LEU A 55 -0.31 -1.31 4.24
C LEU A 55 -0.34 -0.46 5.51
N ASP A 56 -0.23 -1.09 6.68
CA ASP A 56 -0.20 -0.38 7.96
C ASP A 56 1.02 0.53 8.06
N ALA A 57 2.20 0.03 7.66
CA ALA A 57 3.43 0.82 7.58
C ALA A 57 3.29 2.00 6.61
N VAL A 58 2.71 1.78 5.42
CA VAL A 58 2.46 2.85 4.45
C VAL A 58 1.54 3.92 5.04
N LYS A 59 0.43 3.53 5.69
CA LYS A 59 -0.49 4.47 6.36
C LYS A 59 0.21 5.28 7.45
N LEU A 60 1.05 4.65 8.26
CA LEU A 60 1.80 5.32 9.33
C LEU A 60 2.72 6.41 8.77
N VAL A 61 3.46 6.11 7.70
CA VAL A 61 4.37 7.06 7.06
C VAL A 61 3.60 8.19 6.40
N LEU A 62 2.51 7.88 5.68
CA LEU A 62 1.65 8.89 5.07
C LEU A 62 1.10 9.85 6.12
N ASN A 63 0.55 9.34 7.22
CA ASN A 63 0.04 10.17 8.32
C ASN A 63 1.11 11.10 8.88
N ARG A 64 2.36 10.65 9.03
CA ARG A 64 3.47 11.50 9.47
C ARG A 64 3.83 12.58 8.45
N LEU A 65 3.92 12.21 7.17
CA LEU A 65 4.23 13.15 6.08
C LEU A 65 3.12 14.20 5.87
N GLU A 66 1.89 13.88 6.23
CA GLU A 66 0.79 14.84 6.23
C GLU A 66 0.77 15.69 7.51
N ALA A 67 1.10 15.11 8.67
CA ALA A 67 1.17 15.83 9.93
C ALA A 67 2.27 16.90 9.96
N THR A 68 3.40 16.69 9.27
CA THR A 68 4.48 17.70 9.16
C THR A 68 4.01 19.00 8.50
N ARG A 69 2.96 18.95 7.67
CA ARG A 69 2.36 20.15 7.06
C ARG A 69 1.65 21.05 8.09
N HIS A 70 1.15 20.48 9.19
CA HIS A 70 0.44 21.23 10.22
C HIS A 70 1.38 21.91 11.23
N MET A 71 2.70 21.74 11.08
CA MET A 71 3.72 22.36 11.92
C MET A 71 4.35 23.62 11.29
N GLU A 72 3.92 24.01 10.09
CA GLU A 72 4.33 25.24 9.39
C GLU A 72 3.29 26.36 9.50
#